data_AF-A0A0E0NKI2-F1
#
_entry.id   AF-A0A0E0NKI2-F1
#
_cell.length_a   1.000
_cell.length_b   1.000
_cell.length_c   1.000
_cell.angle_alpha   90.00
_cell.angle_beta   90.00
_cell.angle_gamma   90.00
#
_symmetry.space_group_name_H-M   'P 1'
#
loop_
_entity.id
_entity.type
_entity.pdbx_description
1 polymer ?
#
loop_
_entity_poly.entity_id
_entity_poly.type
_entity_poly.pdbx_seq_one_letter_code
_entity_poly.pdbx_strand_id
1 'polypeptide(L)'
;MAEAAPIGLSWAPKLPSLPTTSGGKKDTGASSSRAQGSLWKPASELVDGLFVPPRDPRKANKLARKNVKDTSGKGWFDMPAPTITPELKKDLEILQLRHVMDPKRHFKRAGKSKALPKYFQVGTVIEPASEFFSSRLTKRERKTTLVDELLSDQHLKNYRMRKVREIQESRTPGGNQKWRNKGKKTLKRAKDRRK
;
A
#
# COMPACT_ATOMS: atom_id res chain seq x y z
N MET A 1 -41.95 14.27 23.24
CA MET A 1 -41.52 13.60 24.49
C MET A 1 -40.23 12.88 24.16
N ALA A 2 -39.09 13.46 24.55
CA ALA A 2 -37.77 12.89 24.33
C ALA A 2 -37.43 11.99 25.53
N GLU A 3 -37.03 10.75 25.27
CA GLU A 3 -36.53 9.85 26.31
C GLU A 3 -35.03 9.68 26.10
N ALA A 4 -34.24 10.23 27.03
CA ALA A 4 -32.79 10.17 27.02
C ALA A 4 -32.34 8.82 27.63
N ALA A 5 -31.57 8.04 26.88
CA ALA A 5 -30.92 6.84 27.41
C ALA A 5 -29.78 7.23 28.38
N PRO A 6 -29.66 6.58 29.56
CA PRO A 6 -28.66 6.95 30.56
C PRO A 6 -27.25 6.57 30.10
N ILE A 7 -26.36 7.56 30.16
CA ILE A 7 -24.92 7.44 29.94
C ILE A 7 -24.33 6.69 31.14
N GLY A 8 -24.04 5.40 30.96
CA GLY A 8 -23.43 4.58 32.00
C GLY A 8 -22.65 3.43 31.41
N LEU A 9 -21.51 3.72 30.76
CA LEU A 9 -20.50 2.69 30.50
C LEU A 9 -19.71 2.44 31.79
N SER A 10 -20.19 1.56 32.65
CA SER A 10 -19.37 0.99 33.72
C SER A 10 -18.55 -0.16 33.14
N TRP A 11 -17.33 0.15 32.69
CA TRP A 11 -16.36 -0.90 32.41
C TRP A 11 -15.74 -1.38 33.72
N ALA A 12 -16.15 -2.57 34.18
CA ALA A 12 -15.54 -3.27 35.29
C ALA A 12 -14.95 -4.59 34.79
N PRO A 13 -13.61 -4.81 34.87
CA PRO A 13 -13.04 -6.10 34.54
C PRO A 13 -13.54 -7.16 35.53
N LYS A 14 -14.08 -8.26 35.02
CA LYS A 14 -14.45 -9.45 35.80
C LYS A 14 -13.15 -10.09 36.32
N LEU A 15 -12.73 -9.71 37.52
CA LEU A 15 -11.63 -10.36 38.23
C LEU A 15 -12.13 -11.65 38.89
N PRO A 16 -11.37 -12.76 38.81
CA PRO A 16 -11.73 -13.99 39.53
C PRO A 16 -11.61 -13.76 41.04
N SER A 17 -12.62 -14.22 41.80
CA SER A 17 -12.61 -14.17 43.26
C SER A 17 -11.55 -15.13 43.81
N LEU A 18 -10.66 -14.60 44.65
CA LEU A 18 -9.69 -15.42 45.39
C LEU A 18 -10.40 -16.09 46.57
N PRO A 19 -10.26 -17.42 46.77
CA PRO A 19 -10.84 -18.07 47.94
C PRO A 19 -10.07 -17.69 49.20
N THR A 20 -10.75 -17.03 50.13
CA THR A 20 -10.27 -16.88 51.51
C THR A 20 -10.45 -18.22 52.22
N THR A 21 -9.36 -18.77 52.77
CA THR A 21 -9.42 -20.03 53.51
C THR A 21 -9.77 -19.72 54.95
N SER A 22 -11.01 -19.99 55.38
CA SER A 22 -11.34 -20.08 56.79
C SER A 22 -12.23 -21.31 57.04
N GLY A 23 -11.66 -22.31 57.72
CA GLY A 23 -12.34 -23.14 58.70
C GLY A 23 -13.45 -24.09 58.23
N GLY A 24 -13.05 -25.30 57.82
CA GLY A 24 -13.58 -26.61 58.24
C GLY A 24 -15.09 -26.93 58.19
N LYS A 25 -15.44 -27.99 57.45
CA LYS A 25 -16.07 -29.22 58.00
C LYS A 25 -16.05 -30.34 56.96
N LYS A 26 -15.88 -31.58 57.44
CA LYS A 26 -15.93 -32.84 56.69
C LYS A 26 -17.32 -33.06 56.10
N ASP A 27 -17.39 -33.59 54.89
CA ASP A 27 -18.38 -34.62 54.52
C ASP A 27 -17.84 -35.51 53.39
N THR A 28 -18.23 -36.78 53.50
CA THR A 28 -17.85 -37.94 52.71
C THR A 28 -18.62 -38.02 51.38
N GLY A 29 -17.92 -38.29 50.29
CA GLY A 29 -18.54 -38.59 49.00
C GLY A 29 -17.51 -38.70 47.88
N ALA A 30 -17.01 -39.91 47.65
CA ALA A 30 -16.11 -40.19 46.54
C ALA A 30 -16.88 -40.14 45.21
N SER A 31 -16.66 -39.08 44.42
CA SER A 31 -16.87 -39.09 42.98
C SER A 31 -15.56 -38.64 42.32
N SER A 32 -14.92 -39.57 41.61
CA SER A 32 -13.73 -39.29 40.83
C SER A 32 -14.10 -38.51 39.58
N SER A 33 -14.06 -37.19 39.64
CA SER A 33 -13.80 -36.37 38.47
C SER A 33 -12.62 -35.45 38.80
N ARG A 34 -11.44 -35.92 38.38
CA ARG A 34 -10.18 -35.19 38.39
C ARG A 34 -10.28 -34.04 37.39
N ALA A 35 -11.12 -33.04 37.66
CA ALA A 35 -11.04 -31.74 37.02
C ALA A 35 -9.90 -30.98 37.69
N GLN A 36 -8.68 -31.28 37.25
CA GLN A 36 -7.54 -30.42 37.49
C GLN A 36 -7.87 -29.07 36.85
N GLY A 37 -8.09 -28.05 37.68
CA GLY A 37 -8.23 -26.67 37.23
C GLY A 37 -6.96 -26.22 36.55
N SER A 38 -6.88 -26.36 35.22
CA SER A 38 -5.88 -25.65 34.44
C SER A 38 -6.33 -24.19 34.31
N LEU A 39 -5.97 -23.39 35.32
CA LEU A 39 -5.91 -21.92 35.24
C LEU A 39 -4.93 -21.42 34.16
N TRP A 40 -4.29 -22.34 33.44
CA TRP A 40 -3.43 -22.09 32.31
C TRP A 40 -4.25 -22.27 31.04
N LYS A 41 -4.83 -21.16 30.58
CA LYS A 41 -5.39 -21.10 29.22
C LYS A 41 -4.25 -21.27 28.21
N PRO A 42 -4.47 -22.03 27.12
CA PRO A 42 -3.47 -22.16 26.06
C PRO A 42 -3.20 -20.80 25.42
N ALA A 43 -1.94 -20.53 25.07
CA ALA A 43 -1.46 -19.24 24.54
C ALA A 43 -2.05 -18.81 23.18
N SER A 44 -3.06 -19.54 22.67
CA SER A 44 -3.71 -19.30 21.39
C SER A 44 -4.98 -18.45 21.47
N GLU A 45 -5.54 -18.20 22.66
CA GLU A 45 -6.69 -17.32 22.82
C GLU A 45 -6.24 -15.87 23.06
N LEU A 46 -6.40 -15.01 22.05
CA LEU A 46 -6.21 -13.56 22.20
C LEU A 46 -7.30 -13.01 23.13
N VAL A 47 -6.91 -12.71 24.38
CA VAL A 47 -7.72 -11.89 25.28
C VAL A 47 -7.54 -10.43 24.87
N ASP A 48 -8.66 -9.75 24.64
CA ASP A 48 -8.76 -8.31 24.34
C ASP A 48 -8.43 -7.49 25.61
N GLY A 49 -7.21 -7.64 26.10
CA GLY A 49 -6.73 -7.09 27.36
C GLY A 49 -5.52 -6.18 27.16
N LEU A 50 -5.38 -5.20 28.07
CA LEU A 50 -4.20 -4.34 28.23
C LEU A 50 -2.93 -5.18 28.04
N PHE A 51 -2.12 -4.83 27.03
CA PHE A 51 -0.89 -5.54 26.71
C PHE A 51 0.06 -5.50 27.91
N VAL A 52 0.16 -6.60 28.66
CA VAL A 52 1.13 -6.77 29.73
C VAL A 52 2.42 -7.33 29.13
N PRO A 53 3.55 -6.60 29.18
CA PRO A 53 4.83 -7.10 28.68
C PRO A 53 5.22 -8.44 29.33
N PRO A 54 5.68 -9.44 28.57
CA PRO A 54 6.11 -10.71 29.15
C PRO A 54 7.20 -10.54 30.20
N ARG A 55 7.03 -11.23 31.34
CA ARG A 55 7.98 -11.19 32.48
C ARG A 55 9.36 -11.77 32.15
N ASP A 56 9.45 -12.64 31.14
CA ASP A 56 10.72 -13.24 30.70
C ASP A 56 11.54 -12.23 29.87
N PRO A 57 12.80 -11.93 30.23
CA PRO A 57 13.61 -10.94 29.53
C PRO A 57 13.87 -11.33 28.06
N ARG A 58 13.96 -12.63 27.77
CA ARG A 58 14.13 -13.14 26.40
C ARG A 58 12.91 -12.84 25.51
N LYS A 59 11.70 -13.00 26.05
CA LYS A 59 10.46 -12.73 25.32
C LYS A 59 10.23 -11.22 25.17
N ALA A 60 10.52 -10.44 26.23
CA ALA A 60 10.51 -8.98 26.18
C ALA A 60 11.47 -8.44 25.11
N ASN A 61 12.72 -8.91 25.09
CA ASN A 61 13.70 -8.51 24.06
C ASN A 61 13.29 -8.94 22.65
N LYS A 62 12.67 -10.12 22.49
CA LYS A 62 12.14 -10.57 21.19
C LYS A 62 11.00 -9.68 20.71
N LEU A 63 10.09 -9.26 21.59
CA LEU A 63 9.02 -8.33 21.26
C LEU A 63 9.55 -6.93 20.95
N ALA A 64 10.51 -6.44 21.75
CA ALA A 64 11.18 -5.16 21.49
C ALA A 64 11.83 -5.16 20.10
N ARG A 65 12.55 -6.23 19.73
CA ARG A 65 13.16 -6.40 18.40
C ARG A 65 12.13 -6.43 17.26
N LYS A 66 10.94 -7.00 17.48
CA LYS A 66 9.85 -7.00 16.48
C LYS A 66 9.23 -5.61 16.29
N ASN A 67 9.21 -4.81 17.35
CA ASN A 67 8.68 -3.45 17.33
C ASN A 67 9.69 -2.43 16.78
N VAL A 68 10.97 -2.81 16.61
CA VAL A 68 11.95 -1.95 15.95
C VAL A 68 11.51 -1.73 14.51
N LYS A 69 11.33 -0.46 14.14
CA LYS A 69 10.95 -0.07 12.78
C LYS A 69 12.04 -0.53 11.81
N ASP A 70 11.61 -1.14 10.72
CA ASP A 70 12.52 -1.56 9.65
C ASP A 70 13.17 -0.33 9.02
N THR A 71 14.48 -0.29 9.09
CA THR A 71 15.27 0.92 8.88
C THR A 71 16.55 0.55 8.14
N SER A 72 17.05 1.43 7.26
CA SER A 72 18.30 1.21 6.51
C SER A 72 19.56 1.11 7.39
N GLY A 73 19.46 1.51 8.67
CA GLY A 73 20.51 1.48 9.68
C GLY A 73 21.27 2.81 9.82
N LYS A 74 22.12 2.87 10.87
CA LYS A 74 22.84 4.08 11.28
C LYS A 74 23.77 4.66 10.22
N GLY A 75 24.33 3.82 9.35
CA GLY A 75 25.20 4.27 8.24
C GLY A 75 24.46 5.07 7.17
N TRP A 76 23.12 5.04 7.18
CA TRP A 76 22.27 5.81 6.28
C TRP A 76 21.14 6.49 7.07
N PHE A 77 21.53 7.20 8.13
CA PHE A 77 20.68 8.07 8.95
C PHE A 77 19.32 7.48 9.33
N ASP A 78 19.27 6.17 9.56
CA ASP A 78 18.07 5.48 9.96
C ASP A 78 16.84 5.79 9.07
N MET A 79 17.01 5.71 7.75
CA MET A 79 15.92 5.91 6.79
C MET A 79 14.84 4.82 6.96
N PRO A 80 13.57 5.19 7.25
CA PRO A 80 12.49 4.24 7.45
C PRO A 80 12.05 3.59 6.13
N ALA A 81 11.50 2.37 6.22
CA ALA A 81 10.79 1.73 5.11
C ALA A 81 9.31 2.19 5.08
N PRO A 82 8.90 3.06 4.14
CA PRO A 82 7.52 3.49 4.04
C PRO A 82 6.62 2.37 3.52
N THR A 83 5.34 2.40 3.91
CA THR A 83 4.32 1.50 3.35
C THR A 83 4.01 1.90 1.91
N ILE A 84 4.10 0.95 0.98
CA ILE A 84 3.86 1.20 -0.44
C ILE A 84 2.36 1.39 -0.68
N THR A 85 1.93 2.64 -0.81
CA THR A 85 0.59 3.00 -1.29
C THR A 85 0.50 2.86 -2.82
N PRO A 86 -0.70 2.71 -3.40
CA PRO A 86 -0.84 2.59 -4.86
C PRO A 86 -0.36 3.85 -5.61
N GLU A 87 -0.42 5.03 -4.99
CA GLU A 87 0.09 6.28 -5.57
C GLU A 87 1.62 6.26 -5.62
N LEU A 88 2.27 5.94 -4.50
CA LEU A 88 3.73 5.81 -4.43
C LEU A 88 4.26 4.75 -5.40
N LYS A 89 3.51 3.65 -5.56
CA LYS A 89 3.86 2.62 -6.53
C LYS A 89 3.91 3.18 -7.96
N LYS A 90 2.93 3.99 -8.36
CA LYS A 90 2.89 4.62 -9.69
C LYS A 90 4.06 5.59 -9.88
N ASP A 91 4.35 6.42 -8.87
CA ASP A 91 5.48 7.34 -8.90
C ASP A 91 6.81 6.59 -9.10
N LEU A 92 7.02 5.50 -8.36
CA LEU A 92 8.22 4.68 -8.48
C LEU A 92 8.32 3.97 -9.84
N GLU A 93 7.19 3.47 -10.37
CA GLU A 93 7.14 2.88 -11.71
C GLU A 93 7.52 3.91 -12.80
N ILE A 94 7.04 5.15 -12.68
CA ILE A 94 7.42 6.24 -13.59
C ILE A 94 8.92 6.53 -13.50
N LEU A 95 9.50 6.56 -12.30
CA LEU A 95 10.94 6.77 -12.12
C LEU A 95 11.79 5.65 -12.73
N GLN A 96 11.30 4.40 -12.72
CA GLN A 96 11.93 3.28 -13.42
C GLN A 96 11.83 3.48 -14.96
N LEU A 97 10.68 3.92 -15.44
CA LEU A 97 10.40 4.13 -16.86
C LEU A 97 10.83 5.51 -17.39
N ARG A 98 11.55 6.32 -16.61
CA ARG A 98 11.96 7.70 -16.97
C ARG A 98 12.64 7.82 -18.34
N HIS A 99 13.35 6.78 -18.76
CA HIS A 99 14.04 6.70 -20.06
C HIS A 99 13.10 6.66 -21.27
N VAL A 100 11.83 6.30 -21.09
CA VAL A 100 10.81 6.26 -22.15
C VAL A 100 9.90 7.49 -22.10
N MET A 101 9.98 8.29 -21.03
CA MET A 101 9.02 9.37 -20.78
C MET A 101 9.23 10.54 -21.74
N ASP A 102 10.47 10.97 -21.94
CA ASP A 102 10.84 12.08 -22.82
C ASP A 102 11.78 11.57 -23.92
N PRO A 103 11.44 11.72 -25.21
CA PRO A 103 12.31 11.30 -26.32
C PRO A 103 13.64 12.04 -26.39
N LYS A 104 13.76 13.21 -25.75
CA LYS A 104 14.97 14.03 -25.78
C LYS A 104 15.91 13.74 -24.62
N ARG A 105 15.42 13.11 -23.55
CA ARG A 105 16.21 12.86 -22.33
C ARG A 105 16.56 11.38 -22.20
N HIS A 106 17.83 11.08 -22.43
CA HIS A 106 18.37 9.73 -22.29
C HIS A 106 19.04 9.57 -20.93
N PHE A 107 18.50 8.68 -20.10
CA PHE A 107 19.06 8.37 -18.78
C PHE A 107 19.90 7.09 -18.81
N LYS A 108 20.86 6.99 -17.90
CA LYS A 108 21.54 5.71 -17.62
C LYS A 108 20.49 4.66 -17.22
N ARG A 109 20.59 3.47 -17.81
CA ARG A 109 19.70 2.35 -17.50
C ARG A 109 19.90 1.98 -16.03
N ALA A 110 18.83 2.11 -15.24
CA ALA A 110 18.83 1.61 -13.87
C ALA A 110 19.04 0.08 -13.88
N GLY A 111 19.62 -0.47 -12.81
CA GLY A 111 19.96 -1.90 -12.70
C GLY A 111 18.79 -2.83 -13.05
N LYS A 112 19.09 -4.08 -13.40
CA LYS A 112 18.11 -5.07 -13.90
C LYS A 112 17.01 -5.45 -12.89
N SER A 113 17.09 -4.97 -11.65
CA SER A 113 16.09 -5.21 -10.62
C SER A 113 14.80 -4.45 -10.95
N LYS A 114 13.77 -5.19 -11.37
CA LYS A 114 12.40 -4.69 -11.49
C LYS A 114 11.78 -4.36 -10.11
N ALA A 115 12.41 -4.81 -9.04
CA ALA A 115 11.94 -4.59 -7.67
C ALA A 115 12.02 -3.10 -7.29
N LEU A 116 10.97 -2.63 -6.61
CA LEU A 116 10.93 -1.30 -6.02
C LEU A 116 11.96 -1.21 -4.87
N PRO A 117 12.58 -0.05 -4.64
CA PRO A 117 13.46 0.14 -3.50
C PRO A 117 12.70 -0.08 -2.19
N LYS A 118 13.33 -0.75 -1.23
CA LYS A 118 12.73 -1.04 0.09
C LYS A 118 12.67 0.20 0.99
N TYR A 119 13.77 0.96 1.02
CA TYR A 119 13.89 2.18 1.81
C TYR A 119 13.88 3.36 0.86
N PHE A 120 12.97 4.31 1.06
CA PHE A 120 12.90 5.55 0.29
C PHE A 120 12.13 6.61 1.08
N GLN A 121 12.29 7.86 0.69
CA GLN A 121 11.52 8.99 1.20
C GLN A 121 11.05 9.83 0.02
N VAL A 122 9.87 10.43 0.16
CA VAL A 122 9.35 11.40 -0.81
C VAL A 122 9.51 12.79 -0.19
N GLY A 123 10.15 13.68 -0.92
CA GLY A 123 10.37 15.06 -0.50
C GLY A 123 10.06 16.03 -1.63
N THR A 124 9.83 17.28 -1.28
CA THR A 124 9.62 18.38 -2.22
C THR A 124 10.88 19.24 -2.29
N VAL A 125 11.17 19.76 -3.49
CA VAL A 125 12.31 20.66 -3.67
C VAL A 125 11.95 22.03 -3.10
N ILE A 126 12.80 22.52 -2.19
CA ILE A 126 12.72 23.89 -1.68
C ILE A 126 13.61 24.76 -2.58
N GLU A 127 12.98 25.64 -3.34
CA GLU A 127 13.68 26.53 -4.26
C GLU A 127 14.47 27.61 -3.50
N PRO A 128 15.67 27.98 -3.97
CA PRO A 128 16.48 29.02 -3.36
C PRO A 128 15.86 30.42 -3.61
N ALA A 129 16.16 31.37 -2.72
CA ALA A 129 15.67 32.75 -2.86
C ALA A 129 16.28 33.51 -4.06
N SER A 130 17.40 33.03 -4.60
CA SER A 130 18.14 33.69 -5.69
C SER A 130 17.49 33.55 -7.07
N GLU A 131 16.71 32.48 -7.30
CA GLU A 131 16.15 32.17 -8.62
C GLU A 131 14.62 32.17 -8.57
N PHE A 132 13.99 33.25 -9.03
CA PHE A 132 12.53 33.37 -8.98
C PHE A 132 11.83 32.99 -10.29
N PHE A 133 12.44 33.28 -11.46
CA PHE A 133 11.71 33.24 -12.74
C PHE A 133 11.94 31.98 -13.57
N SER A 134 13.04 31.25 -13.37
CA SER A 134 13.39 30.11 -14.25
C SER A 134 13.09 28.74 -13.64
N SER A 135 13.47 28.53 -12.38
CA SER A 135 13.42 27.21 -11.75
C SER A 135 12.18 26.99 -10.90
N ARG A 136 11.45 28.06 -10.57
CA ARG A 136 10.29 28.02 -9.68
C ARG A 136 9.01 27.66 -10.43
N LEU A 137 8.32 26.63 -9.93
CA LEU A 137 7.01 26.25 -10.42
C LEU A 137 5.92 27.14 -9.82
N THR A 138 4.91 27.49 -10.61
CA THR A 138 3.74 28.22 -10.12
C THR A 138 2.88 27.32 -9.21
N LYS A 139 2.04 27.93 -8.37
CA LYS A 139 1.12 27.18 -7.48
C LYS A 139 0.21 26.21 -8.23
N ARG A 140 -0.11 26.47 -9.50
CA ARG A 140 -0.97 25.62 -10.33
C ARG A 140 -0.24 24.39 -10.85
N GLU A 141 1.03 24.53 -11.17
CA GLU A 141 1.91 23.46 -11.66
C GLU A 141 2.35 22.53 -10.53
N ARG A 142 2.52 23.06 -9.32
CA ARG A 142 2.83 22.25 -8.13
C ARG A 142 1.69 21.28 -7.81
N LYS A 143 1.97 19.99 -7.92
CA LYS A 143 1.04 18.90 -7.55
C LYS A 143 1.55 18.12 -6.34
N THR A 144 0.67 17.28 -5.79
CA THR A 144 0.97 16.41 -4.64
C THR A 144 1.82 15.20 -5.03
N THR A 145 1.58 14.63 -6.20
CA THR A 145 2.29 13.45 -6.73
C THR A 145 3.05 13.78 -8.02
N LEU A 146 4.09 13.00 -8.29
CA LEU A 146 4.88 13.15 -9.51
C LEU A 146 4.06 12.74 -10.75
N VAL A 147 3.19 11.74 -10.62
CA VAL A 147 2.24 11.35 -11.68
C VAL A 147 1.32 12.52 -12.05
N ASP A 148 0.76 13.24 -11.07
CA ASP A 148 -0.19 14.31 -11.35
C ASP A 148 0.46 15.50 -12.05
N GLU A 149 1.70 15.82 -11.67
CA GLU A 149 2.50 16.83 -12.36
C GLU A 149 2.69 16.46 -13.83
N LEU A 150 3.07 15.20 -14.09
CA LEU A 150 3.28 14.66 -15.43
C LEU A 150 2.01 14.64 -16.27
N LEU A 151 0.85 14.38 -15.67
CA LEU A 151 -0.45 14.40 -16.35
C LEU A 151 -0.93 15.82 -16.67
N SER A 152 -0.47 16.82 -15.92
CA SER A 152 -0.81 18.21 -16.16
C SER A 152 -0.11 18.81 -17.40
N ASP A 153 1.05 18.26 -17.79
CA ASP A 153 1.81 18.69 -18.96
C ASP A 153 1.15 18.28 -20.29
N GLN A 154 0.71 19.28 -21.05
CA GLN A 154 0.06 19.08 -22.35
C GLN A 154 1.02 18.58 -23.43
N HIS A 155 2.29 18.96 -23.40
CA HIS A 155 3.26 18.56 -24.43
C HIS A 155 3.52 17.05 -24.35
N LEU A 156 3.74 16.54 -23.13
CA LEU A 156 3.90 15.12 -22.88
C LEU A 156 2.64 14.33 -23.22
N LYS A 157 1.46 14.86 -22.87
CA LYS A 157 0.17 14.26 -23.24
C LYS A 157 0.04 14.09 -24.75
N ASN A 158 0.28 15.14 -25.52
CA ASN A 158 0.18 15.11 -26.99
C ASN A 158 1.15 14.11 -27.62
N TYR A 159 2.41 14.12 -27.17
CA TYR A 159 3.42 13.17 -27.63
C TYR A 159 3.02 11.71 -27.32
N ARG A 160 2.58 11.44 -26.09
CA ARG A 160 2.15 10.09 -25.69
C ARG A 160 0.94 9.61 -26.46
N MET A 161 -0.09 10.44 -26.61
CA MET A 161 -1.29 10.06 -27.39
C MET A 161 -0.92 9.68 -28.82
N ARG A 162 -0.05 10.46 -29.47
CA ARG A 162 0.46 10.17 -30.82
C ARG A 162 1.22 8.85 -30.85
N LYS A 163 2.19 8.64 -29.96
CA LYS A 163 3.01 7.41 -29.94
C LYS A 163 2.22 6.17 -29.53
N VAL A 164 1.29 6.29 -28.58
CA VAL A 164 0.42 5.17 -28.19
C VAL A 164 -0.44 4.75 -29.37
N ARG A 165 -1.01 5.69 -30.13
CA ARG A 165 -1.77 5.39 -31.34
C ARG A 165 -0.91 4.68 -32.38
N GLU A 166 0.30 5.17 -32.65
CA GLU A 166 1.25 4.54 -33.59
C GLU A 166 1.61 3.10 -33.14
N ILE A 167 1.83 2.89 -31.84
CA ILE A 167 2.09 1.57 -31.26
C ILE A 167 0.86 0.67 -31.37
N GLN A 168 -0.33 1.20 -31.13
CA GLN A 168 -1.58 0.45 -31.29
C GLN A 168 -1.81 0.06 -32.75
N GLU A 169 -1.63 0.98 -33.70
CA GLU A 169 -1.76 0.72 -35.13
C GLU A 169 -0.75 -0.35 -35.61
N SER A 170 0.50 -0.30 -35.12
CA SER A 170 1.52 -1.31 -35.45
C SER A 170 1.31 -2.66 -34.76
N ARG A 171 0.85 -2.67 -33.49
CA ARG A 171 0.61 -3.90 -32.73
C ARG A 171 -0.72 -4.56 -33.01
N THR A 172 -1.72 -3.81 -33.50
CA THR A 172 -3.03 -4.38 -33.82
C THR A 172 -2.83 -5.30 -35.02
N PRO A 173 -2.89 -6.63 -34.84
CA PRO A 173 -2.77 -7.54 -35.97
C PRO A 173 -3.92 -7.23 -36.93
N GLY A 174 -3.65 -7.29 -38.24
CA GLY A 174 -4.66 -7.10 -39.28
C GLY A 174 -5.64 -8.27 -39.35
N GLY A 175 -6.32 -8.59 -38.24
CA GLY A 175 -7.21 -9.74 -38.07
C GLY A 175 -8.46 -9.65 -38.93
N ASN A 176 -9.58 -10.17 -38.42
CA ASN A 176 -10.81 -10.34 -39.20
C ASN A 176 -11.35 -9.03 -39.82
N GLN A 177 -10.92 -7.86 -39.32
CA GLN A 177 -11.26 -6.54 -39.85
C GLN A 177 -10.65 -6.27 -41.24
N LYS A 178 -9.43 -6.75 -41.52
CA LYS A 178 -8.82 -6.68 -42.86
C LYS A 178 -9.62 -7.51 -43.86
N TRP A 179 -10.06 -8.71 -43.45
CA TRP A 179 -10.91 -9.60 -44.23
C TRP A 179 -12.33 -9.05 -44.44
N ARG A 180 -12.97 -8.52 -43.39
CA ARG A 180 -14.27 -7.81 -43.46
C ARG A 180 -14.24 -6.62 -44.41
N ASN A 181 -13.16 -5.83 -44.37
CA ASN A 181 -13.00 -4.68 -45.24
C ASN A 181 -12.81 -5.11 -46.71
N LYS A 182 -12.14 -6.23 -46.95
CA LYS A 182 -12.00 -6.80 -48.31
C LYS A 182 -13.34 -7.29 -48.84
N GLY A 183 -14.14 -7.98 -48.03
CA GLY A 183 -15.50 -8.41 -48.39
C GLY A 183 -16.49 -7.27 -48.66
N LYS A 184 -16.38 -6.15 -47.92
CA LYS A 184 -17.19 -4.95 -48.20
C LYS A 184 -16.77 -4.24 -49.49
N LYS A 185 -15.46 -4.21 -49.80
CA LYS A 185 -14.95 -3.64 -51.06
C LYS A 185 -15.39 -4.47 -52.26
N THR A 186 -15.37 -5.80 -52.17
CA THR A 186 -15.87 -6.68 -53.25
C THR A 186 -17.37 -6.51 -53.45
N LEU A 187 -18.17 -6.43 -52.37
CA LEU A 187 -19.61 -6.16 -52.45
C LEU A 187 -19.96 -4.80 -53.06
N LYS A 188 -19.25 -3.72 -52.67
CA LYS A 188 -19.45 -2.40 -53.30
C LYS A 188 -19.12 -2.43 -54.79
N ARG A 189 -17.98 -3.01 -55.17
CA ARG A 189 -17.56 -3.14 -56.57
C ARG A 189 -18.54 -3.98 -57.40
N ALA A 190 -19.15 -5.01 -56.80
CA ALA A 190 -20.19 -5.80 -57.46
C ALA A 190 -21.50 -5.03 -57.66
N LYS A 191 -21.88 -4.13 -56.72
CA LYS A 191 -23.06 -3.27 -56.86
C LYS A 191 -22.85 -2.18 -57.91
N ASP A 192 -21.67 -1.55 -57.96
CA ASP A 192 -21.35 -0.52 -58.96
C ASP A 192 -21.33 -1.09 -60.38
N ARG A 193 -21.00 -2.38 -60.57
CA ARG A 193 -21.06 -3.06 -61.89
C ARG A 193 -22.47 -3.49 -62.33
N ARG A 194 -23.46 -3.44 -61.44
CA ARG A 194 -24.86 -3.85 -61.72
C ARG A 194 -25.76 -2.66 -62.05
N LYS A 195 -25.22 -1.43 -62.01
CA LYS A 195 -25.88 -0.19 -62.40
C LYS A 195 -25.41 0.20 -63.79
#